data_AF-A0A3B9MBK4-F1
#
_entry.id   AF-A0A3B9MBK4-F1
#
_cell.length_a   1.000
_cell.length_b   1.000
_cell.length_c   1.000
_cell.angle_alpha   90.00
_cell.angle_beta   90.00
_cell.angle_gamma   90.00
#
_symmetry.space_group_name_H-M   'P 1'
#
loop_
_entity.id
_entity.type
_entity.pdbx_description
1 polymer ?
#
loop_
_entity_poly.entity_id
_entity_poly.type
_entity_poly.pdbx_seq_one_letter_code
_entity_poly.pdbx_strand_id
1 'polypeptide(L)'
;MRPSNQPLSEVTIKVPAPFAGISDLGFTAQYRSQNFQEPLRDVPLLIEGPPPPMRRLAELLQLLRGIEGSAYAWSEPVMLSDEVVVLAFRDRSLAGETLSDGAPVHAAYVLNLVRPVVFTFLRDCAQTARLRLADVIEMRVSSGSASFADLVIPLDDIVRSNGDRLLWQLAG
;
A
#
# COMPACT_ATOMS: atom_id res chain seq x y z
N MET A 1 -36.10 -7.42 -8.07
CA MET A 1 -35.18 -6.27 -7.99
C MET A 1 -33.79 -6.76 -8.34
N ARG A 2 -33.18 -6.27 -9.43
CA ARG A 2 -31.78 -6.61 -9.74
C ARG A 2 -30.90 -5.87 -8.74
N PRO A 3 -29.93 -6.52 -8.06
CA PRO A 3 -28.93 -5.76 -7.33
C PRO A 3 -28.19 -4.90 -8.35
N SER A 4 -28.29 -3.60 -8.21
CA SER A 4 -27.50 -2.66 -8.99
C SER A 4 -26.03 -2.93 -8.68
N ASN A 5 -25.34 -3.58 -9.63
CA ASN A 5 -23.91 -3.79 -9.63
C ASN A 5 -23.23 -2.43 -9.81
N GLN A 6 -23.27 -1.59 -8.78
CA GLN A 6 -22.63 -0.28 -8.81
C GLN A 6 -21.11 -0.51 -8.67
N PRO A 7 -20.31 0.03 -9.59
CA PRO A 7 -18.86 -0.10 -9.50
C PRO A 7 -18.37 0.62 -8.24
N LEU A 8 -17.35 0.05 -7.61
CA LEU A 8 -16.58 0.77 -6.61
C LEU A 8 -15.97 1.99 -7.30
N SER A 9 -16.16 3.17 -6.71
CA SER A 9 -15.57 4.40 -7.21
C SER A 9 -14.05 4.38 -7.04
N GLU A 10 -13.34 5.19 -7.81
CA GLU A 10 -11.89 5.34 -7.66
C GLU A 10 -11.58 5.90 -6.26
N VAL A 11 -10.71 5.20 -5.53
CA VAL A 11 -10.28 5.59 -4.18
C VAL A 11 -8.78 5.86 -4.19
N THR A 12 -8.39 6.96 -3.55
CA THR A 12 -7.00 7.32 -3.32
C THR A 12 -6.73 7.35 -1.83
N ILE A 13 -5.64 6.71 -1.39
CA ILE A 13 -5.17 6.78 -0.01
C ILE A 13 -3.79 7.43 -0.01
N LYS A 14 -3.67 8.58 0.64
CA LYS A 14 -2.39 9.30 0.80
C LYS A 14 -1.84 9.06 2.20
N VAL A 15 -0.55 8.77 2.28
CA VAL A 15 0.17 8.52 3.52
C VAL A 15 1.40 9.44 3.56
N PRO A 16 1.31 10.61 4.22
CA PRO A 16 2.45 11.50 4.38
C PRO A 16 3.44 10.94 5.42
N ALA A 17 4.73 11.25 5.25
CA ALA A 17 5.80 11.00 6.22
C ALA A 17 5.81 9.60 6.89
N PRO A 18 5.65 8.48 6.16
CA PRO A 18 5.56 7.17 6.78
C PRO A 18 6.90 6.65 7.33
N PHE A 19 8.02 7.25 6.93
CA PHE A 19 9.36 6.85 7.33
C PHE A 19 9.94 7.81 8.36
N ALA A 20 10.61 7.27 9.39
CA ALA A 20 11.18 8.08 10.45
C ALA A 20 12.27 9.02 9.93
N GLY A 21 12.25 10.27 10.40
CA GLY A 21 13.27 11.28 10.11
C GLY A 21 13.12 12.00 8.76
N ILE A 22 12.04 11.75 8.00
CA ILE A 22 11.80 12.40 6.70
C ILE A 22 10.32 12.80 6.58
N SER A 23 10.04 14.10 6.71
CA SER A 23 8.67 14.65 6.60
C SER A 23 8.18 14.77 5.16
N ASP A 24 9.10 15.00 4.22
CA ASP A 24 8.77 15.42 2.86
C ASP A 24 8.67 14.23 1.90
N LEU A 25 8.68 13.00 2.44
CA LEU A 25 8.49 11.77 1.69
C LEU A 25 7.13 11.17 2.05
N GLY A 26 6.31 10.86 1.05
CA GLY A 26 5.02 10.21 1.25
C GLY A 26 4.69 9.25 0.11
N PHE A 27 3.57 8.53 0.25
CA PHE A 27 3.07 7.73 -0.85
C PHE A 27 1.56 7.78 -0.99
N THR A 28 1.12 7.40 -2.19
CA THR A 28 -0.28 7.37 -2.58
C THR A 28 -0.61 6.01 -3.19
N ALA A 29 -1.57 5.29 -2.59
CA ALA A 29 -2.16 4.10 -3.20
C ALA A 29 -3.41 4.50 -4.01
N GLN A 30 -3.50 4.05 -5.26
CA GLN A 30 -4.62 4.38 -6.15
C GLN A 30 -5.42 3.12 -6.53
N TYR A 31 -6.66 3.05 -6.05
CA TYR A 31 -7.60 2.00 -6.37
C TYR A 31 -8.47 2.46 -7.52
N ARG A 32 -8.30 1.85 -8.68
CA ARG A 32 -9.12 2.17 -9.85
C ARG A 32 -10.56 1.69 -9.64
N SER A 33 -11.51 2.34 -10.31
CA SER A 33 -12.89 1.88 -10.30
C SER A 33 -12.98 0.47 -10.88
N GLN A 34 -13.71 -0.40 -10.19
CA GLN A 34 -13.93 -1.77 -10.63
C GLN A 34 -15.27 -2.30 -10.15
N ASN A 35 -15.80 -3.30 -10.86
CA ASN A 35 -17.00 -3.98 -10.42
C ASN A 35 -16.70 -4.82 -9.17
N PHE A 36 -17.68 -4.91 -8.29
CA PHE A 36 -17.55 -5.58 -6.99
C PHE A 36 -17.17 -7.07 -7.07
N GLN A 37 -17.42 -7.71 -8.21
CA GLN A 37 -17.19 -9.14 -8.46
C GLN A 37 -15.95 -9.40 -9.34
N GLU A 38 -15.20 -8.37 -9.71
CA GLU A 38 -13.94 -8.53 -10.43
C GLU A 38 -12.79 -8.76 -9.43
N PRO A 39 -11.78 -9.59 -9.79
CA PRO A 39 -10.53 -9.65 -9.05
C PRO A 39 -9.95 -8.26 -8.79
N LEU A 40 -9.23 -8.08 -7.68
CA LEU A 40 -8.60 -6.81 -7.38
C LEU A 40 -7.55 -6.51 -8.46
N ARG A 41 -7.70 -5.35 -9.11
CA ARG A 41 -6.70 -4.88 -10.08
C ARG A 41 -5.40 -4.51 -9.37
N ASP A 42 -4.30 -4.52 -10.11
CA ASP A 42 -3.02 -4.00 -9.63
C ASP A 42 -3.22 -2.60 -9.02
N VAL A 43 -2.79 -2.43 -7.77
CA VAL A 43 -2.91 -1.16 -7.04
C VAL A 43 -1.55 -0.48 -7.09
N PRO A 44 -1.35 0.56 -7.93
CA PRO A 44 -0.11 1.31 -7.95
C PRO A 44 0.06 2.13 -6.67
N LEU A 45 1.30 2.16 -6.20
CA LEU A 45 1.81 3.06 -5.18
C LEU A 45 2.74 4.04 -5.87
N LEU A 46 2.40 5.31 -5.78
CA LEU A 46 3.25 6.43 -6.16
C LEU A 46 3.93 6.93 -4.90
N ILE A 47 5.26 6.90 -4.85
CA ILE A 47 6.04 7.39 -3.72
C ILE A 47 6.83 8.61 -4.19
N GLU A 48 6.74 9.69 -3.43
CA GLU A 48 7.29 11.00 -3.77
C GLU A 48 8.12 11.52 -2.60
N GLY A 49 9.27 12.15 -2.87
CA GLY A 49 10.10 12.76 -1.85
C GLY A 49 11.44 13.29 -2.39
N PRO A 50 12.33 13.77 -1.50
CA PRO A 50 13.58 14.39 -1.92
C PRO A 50 14.57 13.36 -2.51
N PRO A 51 15.46 13.76 -3.44
CA PRO A 51 16.25 12.80 -4.22
C PRO A 51 17.15 11.85 -3.42
N PRO A 52 17.94 12.29 -2.42
CA PRO A 52 18.85 11.39 -1.71
C PRO A 52 18.15 10.20 -1.01
N PRO A 53 17.11 10.38 -0.18
CA PRO A 53 16.41 9.24 0.43
C PRO A 53 15.59 8.43 -0.59
N MET A 54 15.11 9.02 -1.68
CA MET A 54 14.37 8.29 -2.72
C MET A 54 15.24 7.26 -3.43
N ARG A 55 16.51 7.58 -3.74
CA ARG A 55 17.44 6.60 -4.33
C ARG A 55 17.65 5.40 -3.40
N ARG A 56 17.90 5.66 -2.12
CA ARG A 56 18.06 4.61 -1.11
C ARG A 56 16.79 3.78 -0.92
N LEU A 57 15.62 4.44 -0.94
CA LEU A 57 14.34 3.76 -0.85
C LEU A 57 14.15 2.81 -2.04
N ALA A 58 14.41 3.26 -3.26
CA ALA A 58 14.28 2.44 -4.46
C ALA A 58 15.15 1.17 -4.41
N GLU A 59 16.39 1.28 -3.93
CA GLU A 59 17.28 0.13 -3.70
C GLU A 59 16.68 -0.87 -2.69
N LEU A 60 16.15 -0.37 -1.58
CA LEU A 60 15.57 -1.20 -0.52
C LEU A 60 14.23 -1.83 -0.93
N LEU A 61 13.44 -1.15 -1.77
CA LEU A 61 12.18 -1.69 -2.29
C LEU A 61 12.38 -2.88 -3.22
N GLN A 62 13.56 -3.04 -3.84
CA GLN A 62 13.89 -4.25 -4.62
C GLN A 62 13.79 -5.52 -3.77
N LEU A 63 14.04 -5.43 -2.45
CA LEU A 63 13.94 -6.57 -1.52
C LEU A 63 12.51 -7.12 -1.42
N LEU A 64 11.49 -6.31 -1.73
CA LEU A 64 10.09 -6.73 -1.63
C LEU A 64 9.68 -7.71 -2.75
N ARG A 65 10.47 -7.80 -3.83
CA ARG A 65 10.24 -8.73 -4.94
C ARG A 65 10.31 -10.20 -4.53
N GLY A 66 11.12 -10.51 -3.51
CA GLY A 66 11.38 -11.87 -3.04
C GLY A 66 10.37 -12.40 -2.02
N ILE A 67 9.25 -11.71 -1.79
CA ILE A 67 8.19 -12.19 -0.90
C ILE A 67 7.41 -13.30 -1.64
N GLU A 68 7.98 -14.50 -1.62
CA GLU A 68 7.42 -15.72 -2.24
C GLU A 68 6.38 -16.39 -1.32
N GLY A 69 5.42 -17.11 -1.93
CA GLY A 69 4.43 -17.92 -1.19
C GLY A 69 3.29 -17.15 -0.52
N SER A 70 3.18 -15.84 -0.75
CA SER A 70 2.12 -15.02 -0.17
C SER A 70 0.89 -14.88 -1.11
N ALA A 71 -0.25 -14.48 -0.54
CA ALA A 71 -1.48 -14.19 -1.28
C ALA A 71 -1.38 -12.94 -2.20
N TYR A 72 -0.21 -12.33 -2.34
CA TYR A 72 0.04 -11.17 -3.19
C TYR A 72 1.49 -11.14 -3.69
N ALA A 73 1.80 -10.16 -4.53
CA ALA A 73 3.18 -9.85 -4.94
C ALA A 73 3.37 -8.35 -5.16
N TRP A 74 4.61 -7.88 -5.02
CA TRP A 74 5.03 -6.53 -5.42
C TRP A 74 5.64 -6.56 -6.82
N SER A 75 5.28 -5.59 -7.66
CA SER A 75 6.00 -5.37 -8.92
C SER A 75 7.40 -4.84 -8.67
N GLU A 76 8.24 -4.87 -9.70
CA GLU A 76 9.55 -4.19 -9.64
C GLU A 76 9.32 -2.69 -9.45
N PRO A 77 10.06 -2.04 -8.51
CA PRO A 77 10.00 -0.60 -8.37
C PRO A 77 10.72 0.08 -9.53
N VAL A 78 10.06 1.08 -10.11
CA VAL A 78 10.54 1.86 -11.26
C VAL A 78 10.69 3.32 -10.85
N MET A 79 11.91 3.85 -11.00
CA MET A 79 12.17 5.29 -10.83
C MET A 79 11.66 6.03 -12.06
N LEU A 80 10.74 6.98 -11.87
CA LEU A 80 10.26 7.87 -12.94
C LEU A 80 11.08 9.15 -13.02
N SER A 81 11.56 9.62 -11.87
CA SER A 81 12.56 10.68 -11.69
C SER A 81 13.38 10.35 -10.45
N ASP A 82 14.33 11.20 -10.07
CA ASP A 82 15.04 11.03 -8.80
C ASP A 82 14.18 11.34 -7.56
N GLU A 83 13.01 11.93 -7.74
CA GLU A 83 12.03 12.29 -6.70
C GLU A 83 10.82 11.35 -6.65
N VAL A 84 10.64 10.46 -7.63
CA VAL A 84 9.42 9.65 -7.80
C VAL A 84 9.75 8.20 -8.12
N VAL A 85 9.25 7.28 -7.29
CA VAL A 85 9.27 5.82 -7.56
C VAL A 85 7.85 5.27 -7.59
N VAL A 86 7.61 4.32 -8.51
CA VAL A 86 6.33 3.61 -8.63
C VAL A 86 6.55 2.11 -8.51
N LEU A 87 5.66 1.45 -7.77
CA LEU A 87 5.51 0.00 -7.72
C LEU A 87 4.02 -0.34 -7.60
N ALA A 88 3.63 -1.59 -7.83
CA ALA A 88 2.25 -2.02 -7.72
C ALA A 88 2.11 -3.24 -6.81
N PHE A 89 1.05 -3.25 -6.02
CA PHE A 89 0.56 -4.44 -5.35
C PHE A 89 -0.28 -5.27 -6.32
N ARG A 90 -0.03 -6.57 -6.36
CA ARG A 90 -0.76 -7.54 -7.18
C ARG A 90 -1.42 -8.56 -6.28
N ASP A 91 -2.74 -8.59 -6.27
CA ASP A 91 -3.49 -9.63 -5.56
C ASP A 91 -3.32 -10.98 -6.28
N ARG A 92 -2.95 -12.02 -5.52
CA ARG A 92 -2.82 -13.40 -6.00
C ARG A 92 -3.68 -14.37 -5.17
N SER A 93 -4.51 -13.86 -4.26
CA SER A 93 -5.34 -14.68 -3.36
C SER A 93 -6.34 -15.55 -4.10
N LEU A 94 -6.78 -15.12 -5.29
CA LEU A 94 -7.74 -15.85 -6.13
C LEU A 94 -7.08 -16.73 -7.21
N ALA A 95 -5.74 -16.78 -7.27
CA ALA A 95 -5.03 -17.59 -8.25
C ALA A 95 -5.04 -19.07 -7.85
N GLY A 96 -6.18 -19.76 -7.96
CA GLY A 96 -6.27 -21.21 -7.80
C GLY A 96 -7.56 -21.80 -7.21
N GLU A 97 -8.51 -21.00 -6.73
CA GLU A 97 -9.71 -21.53 -6.05
C GLU A 97 -11.02 -21.09 -6.72
N THR A 98 -11.62 -21.99 -7.50
CA THR A 98 -13.08 -22.05 -7.61
C THR A 98 -13.61 -22.87 -6.44
N LEU A 99 -14.22 -22.20 -5.45
CA LEU A 99 -14.91 -22.87 -4.35
C LEU A 99 -16.08 -23.72 -4.89
N SER A 100 -16.18 -24.96 -4.43
CA SER A 100 -17.12 -25.97 -4.93
C SER A 100 -18.62 -25.66 -4.72
N ASP A 101 -18.99 -24.66 -3.91
CA ASP A 101 -20.38 -24.49 -3.44
C ASP A 101 -21.07 -23.16 -3.81
N GLY A 102 -20.49 -22.34 -4.69
CA GLY A 102 -21.22 -21.22 -5.33
C GLY A 102 -21.77 -20.11 -4.41
N ALA A 103 -21.53 -20.16 -3.10
CA ALA A 103 -21.92 -19.12 -2.15
C ALA A 103 -20.82 -18.05 -2.10
N PRO A 104 -21.16 -16.75 -2.20
CA PRO A 104 -20.11 -15.79 -2.40
C PRO A 104 -19.51 -15.25 -1.10
N VAL A 105 -18.18 -15.19 -1.06
CA VAL A 105 -17.30 -14.58 -0.04
C VAL A 105 -17.41 -13.04 -0.03
N HIS A 106 -18.58 -12.47 -0.34
CA HIS A 106 -18.74 -11.06 -0.75
C HIS A 106 -18.77 -10.05 0.40
N ALA A 107 -19.27 -10.38 1.59
CA ALA A 107 -19.38 -9.42 2.68
C ALA A 107 -18.03 -9.18 3.41
N ALA A 108 -17.17 -10.21 3.45
CA ALA A 108 -15.81 -10.08 3.96
C ALA A 108 -14.91 -9.28 3.01
N TYR A 109 -15.19 -9.32 1.70
CA TYR A 109 -14.39 -8.69 0.65
C TYR A 109 -14.31 -7.16 0.77
N VAL A 110 -15.39 -6.48 1.14
CA VAL A 110 -15.44 -4.99 1.22
C VAL A 110 -14.66 -4.43 2.41
N LEU A 111 -14.79 -5.09 3.55
CA LEU A 111 -14.06 -4.72 4.76
C LEU A 111 -12.59 -5.21 4.71
N ASN A 112 -12.28 -6.21 3.87
CA ASN A 112 -10.92 -6.67 3.60
C ASN A 112 -10.21 -5.88 2.47
N LEU A 113 -10.92 -5.24 1.54
CA LEU A 113 -10.35 -4.41 0.47
C LEU A 113 -9.64 -3.15 1.01
N VAL A 114 -10.08 -2.65 2.17
CA VAL A 114 -9.58 -1.40 2.81
C VAL A 114 -8.80 -1.69 4.11
N ARG A 115 -8.43 -2.93 4.41
CA ARG A 115 -7.43 -3.26 5.46
C ARG A 115 -6.02 -3.32 4.84
N PRO A 116 -5.64 -2.27 4.11
CA PRO A 116 -5.41 -2.22 2.66
C PRO A 116 -3.93 -2.43 2.33
N VAL A 117 -3.62 -2.52 1.03
CA VAL A 117 -2.28 -2.46 0.44
C VAL A 117 -1.29 -1.55 1.19
N VAL A 118 -1.76 -0.43 1.74
CA VAL A 118 -0.99 0.47 2.61
C VAL A 118 -0.35 -0.23 3.82
N PHE A 119 -1.11 -1.00 4.60
CA PHE A 119 -0.58 -1.70 5.78
C PHE A 119 0.35 -2.84 5.39
N THR A 120 -0.01 -3.56 4.32
CA THR A 120 0.87 -4.57 3.73
C THR A 120 2.20 -3.94 3.31
N PHE A 121 2.16 -2.81 2.62
CA PHE A 121 3.36 -2.09 2.19
C PHE A 121 4.21 -1.65 3.37
N LEU A 122 3.62 -0.98 4.36
CA LEU A 122 4.31 -0.54 5.57
C LEU A 122 4.94 -1.72 6.32
N ARG A 123 4.18 -2.81 6.49
CA ARG A 123 4.67 -4.04 7.10
C ARG A 123 5.86 -4.61 6.34
N ASP A 124 5.78 -4.72 5.03
CA ASP A 124 6.85 -5.31 4.23
C ASP A 124 8.09 -4.39 4.20
N CYS A 125 7.91 -3.06 4.20
CA CYS A 125 8.97 -2.09 4.41
C CYS A 125 9.68 -2.31 5.76
N ALA A 126 8.92 -2.46 6.85
CA ALA A 126 9.49 -2.64 8.19
C ALA A 126 10.13 -4.02 8.39
N GLN A 127 9.50 -5.08 7.90
CA GLN A 127 9.90 -6.45 8.19
C GLN A 127 10.92 -7.01 7.19
N THR A 128 10.71 -6.74 5.89
CA THR A 128 11.57 -7.26 4.82
C THR A 128 12.70 -6.29 4.51
N ALA A 129 12.37 -5.00 4.29
CA ALA A 129 13.38 -3.99 3.98
C ALA A 129 14.07 -3.39 5.22
N ARG A 130 13.58 -3.71 6.44
CA ARG A 130 14.07 -3.22 7.73
C ARG A 130 14.01 -1.69 7.88
N LEU A 131 13.12 -1.03 7.13
CA LEU A 131 12.93 0.42 7.18
C LEU A 131 12.29 0.84 8.50
N ARG A 132 12.84 1.88 9.12
CA ARG A 132 12.24 2.50 10.30
C ARG A 132 11.04 3.37 9.87
N LEU A 133 9.86 2.96 10.27
CA LEU A 133 8.62 3.72 10.10
C LEU A 133 8.46 4.77 11.21
N ALA A 134 7.67 5.81 10.94
CA ALA A 134 7.23 6.76 11.95
C ALA A 134 6.38 6.06 13.03
N ASP A 135 6.41 6.57 14.25
CA ASP A 135 5.69 5.95 15.39
C ASP A 135 4.15 6.13 15.28
N VAL A 136 3.72 7.10 14.48
CA VAL A 136 2.32 7.36 14.15
C VAL A 136 2.19 7.48 12.64
N ILE A 137 1.21 6.77 12.06
CA ILE A 137 0.92 6.82 10.63
C ILE A 137 -0.38 7.59 10.41
N GLU A 138 -0.27 8.69 9.68
CA GLU A 138 -1.42 9.46 9.20
C GLU A 138 -1.82 9.00 7.81
N MET A 139 -3.11 8.96 7.53
CA MET A 139 -3.63 8.60 6.21
C MET A 139 -4.85 9.45 5.86
N ARG A 140 -4.97 9.82 4.58
CA ARG A 140 -6.15 10.52 4.05
C ARG A 140 -6.77 9.70 2.94
N VAL A 141 -8.05 9.41 3.05
CA VAL A 141 -8.82 8.62 2.08
C VAL A 141 -9.74 9.54 1.30
N SER A 142 -9.66 9.49 -0.02
CA SER A 142 -10.47 10.32 -0.93
C SER A 142 -11.09 9.47 -2.04
N SER A 143 -12.28 9.85 -2.49
CA SER A 143 -12.96 9.23 -3.63
C SER A 143 -13.43 10.33 -4.58
N GLY A 144 -12.89 10.36 -5.81
CA GLY A 144 -13.09 11.50 -6.71
C GLY A 144 -12.60 12.82 -6.09
N SER A 145 -13.43 13.86 -6.10
CA SER A 145 -13.11 15.17 -5.54
C SER A 145 -13.41 15.32 -4.03
N ALA A 146 -13.99 14.31 -3.40
CA ALA A 146 -14.37 14.36 -1.99
C ALA A 146 -13.36 13.63 -1.11
N SER A 147 -12.86 14.31 -0.07
CA SER A 147 -12.19 13.62 1.05
C SER A 147 -13.24 12.91 1.89
N PHE A 148 -13.02 11.64 2.20
CA PHE A 148 -13.96 10.79 2.92
C PHE A 148 -13.56 10.61 4.38
N ALA A 149 -12.25 10.51 4.67
CA ALA A 149 -11.75 10.28 6.03
C ALA A 149 -10.29 10.67 6.19
N ASP A 150 -9.95 11.25 7.34
CA ASP A 150 -8.58 11.35 7.85
C ASP A 150 -8.44 10.34 9.00
N LEU A 151 -7.38 9.55 8.96
CA LEU A 151 -7.10 8.46 9.90
C LEU A 151 -5.72 8.67 10.52
N VAL A 152 -5.62 8.43 11.82
CA VAL A 152 -4.34 8.44 12.56
C VAL A 152 -4.23 7.11 13.27
N ILE A 153 -3.18 6.35 12.97
CA ILE A 153 -3.04 4.96 13.41
C ILE A 153 -1.69 4.80 14.13
N PRO A 154 -1.70 4.32 15.39
CA PRO A 154 -0.47 3.92 16.08
C PRO A 154 0.26 2.83 15.30
N LEU A 155 1.59 2.91 15.24
CA LEU A 155 2.38 1.94 14.49
C LEU A 155 2.17 0.49 14.95
N ASP A 156 1.94 0.28 16.25
CA ASP A 156 1.74 -1.04 16.86
C ASP A 156 0.49 -1.77 16.32
N ASP A 157 -0.47 -1.03 15.74
CA ASP A 157 -1.65 -1.60 15.08
C ASP A 157 -1.33 -2.09 13.64
N ILE A 158 -0.18 -1.71 13.09
CA ILE A 158 0.25 -2.04 11.72
C ILE A 158 1.35 -3.10 11.72
N VAL A 159 2.38 -2.93 12.56
CA VAL A 159 3.55 -3.82 12.62
C VAL A 159 3.90 -4.20 14.04
N ARG A 160 4.20 -5.48 14.27
CA ARG A 160 4.67 -5.98 15.58
C ARG A 160 6.10 -5.56 15.92
N SER A 161 6.91 -5.31 14.89
CA SER A 161 8.30 -4.88 15.03
C SER A 161 8.60 -3.89 13.92
N ASN A 162 9.06 -2.71 14.32
CA ASN A 162 9.54 -1.70 13.40
C ASN A 162 10.97 -2.05 12.92
N GLY A 163 11.39 -1.49 11.79
CA GLY A 163 12.76 -1.56 11.32
C GLY A 163 13.70 -0.62 12.07
N ASP A 164 14.99 -0.72 11.75
CA ASP A 164 16.08 0.06 12.32
C ASP A 164 16.83 0.90 11.27
N ARG A 165 16.58 0.66 9.98
CA ARG A 165 17.22 1.39 8.89
C ARG A 165 16.50 2.70 8.63
N LEU A 166 17.18 3.80 8.90
CA LEU A 166 16.78 5.13 8.45
C LEU A 166 17.12 5.30 6.96
N LEU A 167 16.22 5.94 6.22
CA LEU A 167 16.46 6.33 4.83
C LEU A 167 17.49 7.46 4.72
N TRP A 168 17.56 8.30 5.74
CA TRP A 168 18.50 9.40 5.84
C TRP A 168 18.91 9.58 7.29
N GLN A 169 20.20 9.81 7.52
CA GLN A 169 20.67 10.30 8.81
C GLN A 169 20.65 11.82 8.74
N LEU A 170 19.98 12.48 9.68
CA LEU A 170 20.27 13.88 9.94
C LEU A 170 21.77 13.95 10.23
N ALA A 171 22.52 14.72 9.44
CA ALA A 171 23.85 15.10 9.84
C ALA A 171 23.68 15.82 11.19
N GLY A 172 24.19 15.19 12.25
CA GLY A 172 24.39 15.86 13.54
C GLY A 172 25.50 16.89 13.42
#